data_AF-A0A353PX88-F1
#
_entry.id   AF-A0A353PX88-F1
#
_cell.length_a   1.000
_cell.length_b   1.000
_cell.length_c   1.000
_cell.angle_alpha   90.00
_cell.angle_beta   90.00
_cell.angle_gamma   90.00
#
_symmetry.space_group_name_H-M   'P 1'
#
loop_
_entity.id
_entity.type
_entity.pdbx_description
1 polymer ?
#
loop_
_entity_poly.entity_id
_entity_poly.type
_entity_poly.pdbx_seq_one_letter_code
_entity_poly.pdbx_strand_id
1 'polypeptide(L)'
;MTDTKGRVVAVNGNLISVAFDGTVSLNEVGYVSVGDKKLKSEVIRIQNGEAQLQVFEMTKGIQTGDEVFFTNELLSIELGPGLLGQVFDGLQNPLPELAEQAGYFLERGVYLDPLPDASTWSFTPIAKAGDTVKAGSFIGEVPEGTFKHKIMVPFTFLGNYTVVSVKEKGDYALKDTIAVVKDARGVEHNLSMSFNWPVKRSVNCYAERLMPTDTLTTKIRLIDTFFPVAKGGTYCIPGPFGAGKTVLQHTTSRNADVDIVIVAACGERAGEVVEILKEFPELTDPRTGRSL
;
A
#
# COMPACT_ATOMS: atom_id res chain seq x y z
N MET A 1 4.71 -14.31 -13.75
CA MET A 1 4.67 -15.73 -13.35
C MET A 1 5.92 -16.40 -13.88
N THR A 2 6.64 -17.12 -13.04
CA THR A 2 7.82 -17.90 -13.45
C THR A 2 7.41 -19.24 -14.05
N ASP A 3 8.36 -19.91 -14.72
CA ASP A 3 8.20 -21.29 -15.18
C ASP A 3 8.24 -22.33 -14.03
N THR A 4 8.49 -21.88 -12.78
CA THR A 4 8.49 -22.70 -11.57
C THR A 4 7.07 -23.21 -11.29
N LYS A 5 6.89 -24.53 -11.25
CA LYS A 5 5.61 -25.17 -10.93
C LYS A 5 5.63 -25.71 -9.50
N GLY A 6 4.64 -25.32 -8.71
CA GLY A 6 4.42 -25.88 -7.39
C GLY A 6 3.22 -26.83 -7.36
N ARG A 7 3.26 -27.82 -6.47
CA ARG A 7 2.10 -28.65 -6.11
C ARG A 7 1.94 -28.75 -4.61
N VAL A 8 0.71 -28.56 -4.12
CA VAL A 8 0.39 -28.70 -2.70
C VAL A 8 0.62 -30.16 -2.26
N VAL A 9 1.42 -30.36 -1.22
CA VAL A 9 1.68 -31.68 -0.61
C VAL A 9 1.00 -31.84 0.75
N ALA A 10 0.73 -30.74 1.45
CA ALA A 10 -0.01 -30.75 2.72
C ALA A 10 -0.73 -29.42 2.96
N VAL A 11 -1.80 -29.46 3.75
CA VAL A 11 -2.57 -28.29 4.19
C VAL A 11 -2.75 -28.37 5.70
N ASN A 12 -2.34 -27.33 6.43
CA ASN A 12 -2.47 -27.23 7.88
C ASN A 12 -2.94 -25.82 8.27
N GLY A 13 -4.25 -25.68 8.52
CA GLY A 13 -4.86 -24.39 8.81
C GLY A 13 -4.75 -23.44 7.62
N ASN A 14 -4.09 -22.29 7.81
CA ASN A 14 -3.80 -21.33 6.75
C ASN A 14 -2.42 -21.52 6.08
N LEU A 15 -1.67 -22.54 6.50
CA LEU A 15 -0.38 -22.89 5.92
C LEU A 15 -0.54 -24.06 4.96
N ILE A 16 0.16 -23.99 3.84
CA ILE A 16 0.29 -25.08 2.88
C ILE A 16 1.77 -25.42 2.70
N SER A 17 2.06 -26.71 2.53
CA SER A 17 3.37 -27.16 2.06
C SER A 17 3.28 -27.43 0.56
N VAL A 18 4.27 -26.96 -0.20
CA VAL A 18 4.30 -27.01 -1.66
C VAL A 18 5.64 -27.59 -2.09
N ALA A 19 5.61 -28.72 -2.79
CA ALA A 19 6.77 -29.20 -3.53
C ALA A 19 6.88 -28.39 -4.83
N PHE A 20 8.09 -27.98 -5.20
CA PHE A 20 8.29 -27.13 -6.37
C PHE A 20 9.48 -27.60 -7.21
N ASP A 21 9.42 -27.35 -8.52
CA ASP A 21 10.55 -27.52 -9.44
C ASP A 21 11.16 -26.15 -9.81
N GLY A 22 12.45 -25.99 -9.54
CA GLY A 22 13.19 -24.76 -9.86
C GLY A 22 13.41 -23.83 -8.68
N THR A 23 13.33 -22.53 -8.92
CA THR A 23 13.73 -21.51 -7.94
C THR A 23 12.52 -20.86 -7.30
N VAL A 24 12.54 -20.80 -5.97
CA VAL A 24 11.58 -20.08 -5.13
C VAL A 24 12.37 -19.25 -4.13
N SER A 25 11.91 -18.03 -3.87
CA SER A 25 12.51 -17.07 -2.95
C SER A 25 11.69 -16.91 -1.68
N LEU A 26 12.36 -16.59 -0.57
CA LEU A 26 11.67 -16.25 0.67
C LEU A 26 10.90 -14.93 0.53
N ASN A 27 9.69 -14.86 1.09
CA ASN A 27 8.72 -13.75 0.96
C ASN A 27 8.17 -13.53 -0.46
N GLU A 28 8.42 -14.46 -1.37
CA GLU A 28 7.81 -14.44 -2.70
C GLU A 28 6.29 -14.69 -2.61
N VAL A 29 5.54 -14.00 -3.45
CA VAL A 29 4.09 -14.22 -3.58
C VAL A 29 3.86 -15.47 -4.43
N GLY A 30 2.97 -16.33 -3.93
CA GLY A 30 2.46 -17.49 -4.64
C GLY A 30 0.95 -17.44 -4.78
N TYR A 31 0.41 -18.12 -5.78
CA TYR A 31 -1.03 -18.30 -5.99
C TYR A 31 -1.37 -19.77 -6.06
N VAL A 32 -2.21 -20.25 -5.13
CA VAL A 32 -2.76 -21.62 -5.16
C VAL A 32 -4.02 -21.64 -6.01
N SER A 33 -4.12 -22.60 -6.92
CA SER A 33 -5.31 -22.79 -7.74
C SER A 33 -6.32 -23.68 -7.02
N VAL A 34 -7.54 -23.18 -6.85
CA VAL A 34 -8.64 -23.90 -6.21
C VAL A 34 -9.88 -23.76 -7.08
N GLY A 35 -10.15 -24.78 -7.89
CA GLY A 35 -11.18 -24.69 -8.94
C GLY A 35 -10.80 -23.64 -9.98
N ASP A 36 -11.68 -22.66 -10.17
CA ASP A 36 -11.50 -21.50 -11.06
C ASP A 36 -10.79 -20.31 -10.39
N LYS A 37 -10.55 -20.39 -9.07
CA LYS A 37 -10.00 -19.29 -8.28
C LYS A 37 -8.52 -19.48 -8.01
N LYS A 38 -7.81 -18.36 -7.82
CA LYS A 38 -6.41 -18.32 -7.40
C LYS A 38 -6.33 -17.62 -6.05
N LEU A 39 -5.72 -18.26 -5.06
CA LEU A 39 -5.59 -17.72 -3.70
C LEU A 39 -4.16 -17.25 -3.46
N LYS A 40 -4.02 -15.96 -3.16
CA LYS A 40 -2.75 -15.28 -2.89
C LYS A 40 -2.18 -15.78 -1.56
N SER A 41 -0.88 -16.01 -1.58
CA SER A 41 -0.12 -16.58 -0.48
C SER A 41 1.31 -16.06 -0.49
N GLU A 42 2.02 -16.22 0.61
CA GLU A 42 3.41 -15.79 0.73
C GLU A 42 4.30 -16.93 1.22
N VAL A 43 5.46 -17.10 0.60
CA VAL A 43 6.48 -18.06 1.03
C VAL A 43 7.11 -17.60 2.34
N ILE A 44 6.89 -18.35 3.42
CA ILE A 44 7.41 -18.05 4.76
C ILE A 44 8.62 -18.91 5.15
N ARG A 45 8.81 -20.05 4.49
CA ARG A 45 9.92 -20.98 4.75
C ARG A 45 10.20 -21.82 3.51
N ILE A 46 11.47 -22.14 3.28
CA ILE A 46 11.92 -23.07 2.25
C ILE A 46 12.85 -24.09 2.92
N GLN A 47 12.56 -25.37 2.77
CA GLN A 47 13.37 -26.44 3.33
C GLN A 47 13.24 -27.72 2.51
N ASN A 48 14.36 -28.39 2.23
CA ASN A 48 14.40 -29.73 1.61
C ASN A 48 13.60 -29.86 0.29
N GLY A 49 13.57 -28.82 -0.55
CA GLY A 49 12.82 -28.82 -1.81
C GLY A 49 11.31 -28.58 -1.66
N GLU A 50 10.86 -28.25 -0.44
CA GLU A 50 9.48 -27.81 -0.17
C GLU A 50 9.47 -26.36 0.33
N ALA A 51 8.43 -25.63 -0.06
CA ALA A 51 8.13 -24.29 0.42
C ALA A 51 6.87 -24.35 1.29
N GLN A 52 6.90 -23.67 2.43
CA GLN A 52 5.69 -23.41 3.22
C GLN A 52 5.17 -22.03 2.85
N LEU A 53 3.92 -21.97 2.43
CA LEU A 53 3.25 -20.73 2.07
C LEU A 53 2.11 -20.46 3.06
N GLN A 54 1.96 -19.20 3.47
CA GLN A 54 0.81 -18.73 4.22
C GLN A 54 -0.22 -18.15 3.25
N VAL A 55 -1.40 -18.74 3.21
CA VAL A 55 -2.53 -18.25 2.42
C VAL A 55 -3.22 -17.12 3.18
N PHE A 56 -3.46 -15.98 2.51
CA PHE A 56 -4.05 -14.80 3.13
C PHE A 56 -5.57 -14.89 3.32
N GLU A 57 -6.19 -15.88 2.67
CA GLU A 57 -7.63 -16.08 2.62
C GLU A 57 -8.03 -17.48 3.11
N MET A 58 -9.33 -17.77 3.07
CA MET A 58 -9.89 -19.05 3.52
C MET A 58 -9.37 -20.24 2.68
N THR A 59 -8.64 -21.14 3.33
CA THR A 59 -8.02 -22.34 2.72
C THR A 59 -8.98 -23.49 2.44
N LYS A 60 -10.26 -23.37 2.85
CA LYS A 60 -11.27 -24.42 2.66
C LYS A 60 -11.36 -24.84 1.19
N GLY A 61 -11.11 -26.10 0.90
CA GLY A 61 -11.18 -26.64 -0.47
C GLY A 61 -9.85 -26.66 -1.22
N ILE A 62 -8.75 -26.14 -0.65
CA ILE A 62 -7.41 -26.50 -1.10
C ILE A 62 -7.19 -27.99 -0.82
N GLN A 63 -6.66 -28.71 -1.80
CA GLN A 63 -6.37 -30.14 -1.73
C GLN A 63 -4.92 -30.43 -2.12
N THR A 64 -4.43 -31.61 -1.75
CA THR A 64 -3.14 -32.08 -2.22
C THR A 64 -3.19 -32.29 -3.73
N GLY A 65 -2.11 -31.88 -4.41
CA GLY A 65 -2.02 -31.90 -5.87
C GLY A 65 -2.41 -30.60 -6.56
N ASP A 66 -3.08 -29.67 -5.86
CA ASP A 66 -3.42 -28.33 -6.38
C ASP A 66 -2.16 -27.59 -6.84
N GLU A 67 -2.28 -26.90 -7.97
CA GLU A 67 -1.16 -26.18 -8.58
C GLU A 67 -0.89 -24.85 -7.88
N VAL A 68 0.39 -24.54 -7.70
CA VAL A 68 0.86 -23.29 -7.11
C VAL A 68 1.77 -22.56 -8.10
N PHE A 69 1.43 -21.31 -8.35
CA PHE A 69 2.17 -20.42 -9.25
C PHE A 69 2.99 -19.41 -8.45
N PHE A 70 4.25 -19.25 -8.81
CA PHE A 70 5.17 -18.33 -8.15
C PHE A 70 5.37 -17.07 -9.01
N THR A 71 5.42 -15.89 -8.38
CA THR A 71 5.47 -14.61 -9.12
C THR A 71 6.87 -14.07 -9.36
N ASN A 72 7.85 -14.51 -8.57
CA ASN A 72 9.17 -13.90 -8.37
C ASN A 72 9.11 -12.45 -7.88
N GLU A 73 8.01 -12.09 -7.24
CA GLU A 73 7.75 -10.76 -6.71
C GLU A 73 7.43 -10.86 -5.22
N LEU A 74 7.83 -9.83 -4.47
CA LEU A 74 7.47 -9.69 -3.07
C LEU A 74 6.04 -9.15 -2.94
N LEU A 75 5.40 -9.40 -1.80
CA LEU A 75 4.13 -8.76 -1.48
C LEU A 75 4.34 -7.24 -1.51
N SER A 76 3.64 -6.59 -2.44
CA SER A 76 3.80 -5.17 -2.75
C SER A 76 2.45 -4.48 -2.76
N ILE A 77 2.49 -3.18 -2.51
CA ILE A 77 1.36 -2.28 -2.67
C ILE A 77 1.65 -1.30 -3.80
N GLU A 78 0.62 -0.85 -4.50
CA GLU A 78 0.72 0.20 -5.48
C GLU A 78 0.64 1.57 -4.79
N LEU A 79 1.61 2.43 -5.05
CA LEU A 79 1.69 3.79 -4.53
C LEU A 79 1.48 4.77 -5.66
N GLY A 80 0.57 5.72 -5.49
CA GLY A 80 0.30 6.78 -6.47
C GLY A 80 -0.91 7.63 -6.10
N PRO A 81 -1.30 8.57 -6.97
CA PRO A 81 -2.53 9.34 -6.83
C PRO A 81 -3.76 8.42 -6.82
N GLY A 82 -4.76 8.76 -5.99
CA GLY A 82 -5.99 7.99 -5.83
C GLY A 82 -6.00 7.12 -4.58
N LEU A 83 -4.96 7.17 -3.74
CA LEU A 83 -4.97 6.50 -2.43
C LEU A 83 -5.81 7.25 -1.40
N LEU A 84 -5.89 8.59 -1.48
CA LEU A 84 -6.60 9.38 -0.48
C LEU A 84 -8.11 9.25 -0.65
N GLY A 85 -8.81 9.01 0.47
CA GLY A 85 -10.26 8.80 0.50
C GLY A 85 -10.70 7.38 0.13
N GLN A 86 -9.77 6.51 -0.28
CA GLN A 86 -10.07 5.10 -0.57
C GLN A 86 -10.08 4.24 0.69
N VAL A 87 -10.86 3.15 0.63
CA VAL A 87 -10.94 2.16 1.69
C VAL A 87 -10.48 0.81 1.14
N PHE A 88 -9.44 0.26 1.74
CA PHE A 88 -8.81 -0.97 1.29
C PHE A 88 -8.99 -2.12 2.29
N ASP A 89 -8.97 -3.36 1.77
CA ASP A 89 -8.70 -4.53 2.59
C ASP A 89 -7.20 -4.70 2.90
N GLY A 90 -6.83 -5.77 3.61
CA GLY A 90 -5.44 -6.06 3.98
C GLY A 90 -4.51 -6.40 2.80
N LEU A 91 -5.05 -6.62 1.59
CA LEU A 91 -4.32 -6.91 0.36
C LEU A 91 -4.36 -5.75 -0.64
N GLN A 92 -4.84 -4.58 -0.21
CA GLN A 92 -5.04 -3.38 -1.01
C GLN A 92 -6.15 -3.49 -2.07
N ASN A 93 -7.11 -4.41 -1.92
CA ASN A 93 -8.30 -4.38 -2.77
C ASN A 93 -9.22 -3.23 -2.32
N PRO A 94 -9.69 -2.37 -3.24
CA PRO A 94 -10.58 -1.27 -2.90
C PRO A 94 -11.97 -1.86 -2.60
N LEU A 95 -12.44 -1.69 -1.35
CA LEU A 95 -13.63 -2.35 -0.83
C LEU A 95 -14.93 -1.96 -1.55
N PRO A 96 -15.18 -0.68 -1.93
CA PRO A 96 -16.39 -0.31 -2.65
C PRO A 96 -16.52 -1.05 -3.99
N GLU A 97 -15.47 -1.06 -4.80
CA GLU A 97 -15.41 -1.70 -6.11
C GLU A 97 -15.47 -3.23 -5.97
N LEU A 98 -14.83 -3.77 -4.94
CA LEU A 98 -14.93 -5.19 -4.62
C LEU A 98 -16.37 -5.59 -4.26
N ALA A 99 -17.09 -4.73 -3.54
CA ALA A 99 -18.50 -4.94 -3.21
C ALA A 99 -19.43 -4.82 -4.42
N GLU A 100 -19.12 -3.98 -5.41
CA GLU A 100 -19.86 -3.93 -6.68
C GLU A 100 -19.76 -5.24 -7.46
N GLN A 101 -18.59 -5.91 -7.41
CA GLN A 101 -18.37 -7.17 -8.12
C GLN A 101 -18.85 -8.41 -7.33
N ALA A 102 -18.57 -8.48 -6.03
CA ALA A 102 -18.82 -9.66 -5.19
C ALA A 102 -20.11 -9.58 -4.35
N GLY A 103 -20.73 -8.39 -4.27
CA GLY A 103 -21.90 -8.15 -3.43
C GLY A 103 -21.54 -7.94 -1.95
N TYR A 104 -22.41 -8.43 -1.04
CA TYR A 104 -22.28 -8.18 0.40
C TYR A 104 -21.22 -9.02 1.11
N PHE A 105 -20.76 -10.12 0.51
CA PHE A 105 -19.78 -11.02 1.10
C PHE A 105 -18.51 -10.98 0.27
N LEU A 106 -17.37 -10.90 0.95
CA LEU A 106 -16.07 -10.97 0.29
C LEU A 106 -15.88 -12.37 -0.29
N GLU A 107 -15.83 -12.43 -1.61
CA GLU A 107 -15.46 -13.63 -2.32
C GLU A 107 -13.95 -13.79 -2.33
N ARG A 108 -13.49 -14.99 -2.00
CA ARG A 108 -12.07 -15.30 -2.07
C ARG A 108 -11.55 -15.30 -3.51
N GLY A 109 -10.27 -15.02 -3.67
CA GLY A 109 -9.56 -15.11 -4.95
C GLY A 109 -9.95 -14.04 -5.97
N VAL A 110 -10.55 -12.94 -5.49
CA VAL A 110 -10.84 -11.75 -6.28
C VAL A 110 -9.79 -10.69 -5.93
N TYR A 111 -9.03 -10.24 -6.92
CA TYR A 111 -8.04 -9.19 -6.77
C TYR A 111 -8.29 -8.12 -7.82
N LEU A 112 -8.44 -6.88 -7.36
CA LEU A 112 -8.68 -5.72 -8.20
C LEU A 112 -7.44 -4.84 -8.26
N ASP A 113 -7.35 -4.02 -9.32
CA ASP A 113 -6.38 -2.94 -9.34
C ASP A 113 -6.69 -1.95 -8.20
N PRO A 114 -5.71 -1.62 -7.35
CA PRO A 114 -5.93 -0.82 -6.14
C PRO A 114 -6.24 0.65 -6.45
N LEU A 115 -5.74 1.17 -7.57
CA LEU A 115 -5.92 2.56 -7.96
C LEU A 115 -6.83 2.67 -9.18
N PRO A 116 -7.65 3.72 -9.28
CA PRO A 116 -8.65 3.86 -10.33
C PRO A 116 -8.01 4.15 -11.69
N ASP A 117 -7.77 3.11 -12.49
CA ASP A 117 -7.16 3.19 -13.83
C ASP A 117 -7.95 4.07 -14.82
N ALA A 118 -9.27 4.19 -14.65
CA ALA A 118 -10.14 4.99 -15.52
C ALA A 118 -10.04 6.51 -15.26
N SER A 119 -9.36 6.92 -14.20
CA SER A 119 -9.21 8.34 -13.84
C SER A 119 -8.04 8.99 -14.58
N THR A 120 -8.28 10.17 -15.14
CA THR A 120 -7.23 11.03 -15.70
C THR A 120 -6.80 12.06 -14.65
N TRP A 121 -5.49 12.26 -14.52
CA TRP A 121 -4.90 13.18 -13.55
C TRP A 121 -4.23 14.36 -14.25
N SER A 122 -4.52 15.57 -13.76
CA SER A 122 -3.92 16.81 -14.27
C SER A 122 -2.49 16.97 -13.79
N PHE A 123 -1.56 16.40 -14.56
CA PHE A 123 -0.13 16.41 -14.30
C PHE A 123 0.50 17.78 -14.57
N THR A 124 1.39 18.20 -13.67
CA THR A 124 2.26 19.36 -13.85
C THR A 124 3.72 18.94 -13.64
N PRO A 125 4.60 19.08 -14.65
CA PRO A 125 6.01 18.68 -14.52
C PRO A 125 6.77 19.60 -13.56
N ILE A 126 7.68 19.00 -12.78
CA ILE A 126 8.63 19.70 -11.90
C ILE A 126 10.06 19.53 -12.44
N ALA A 127 10.42 18.32 -12.85
CA ALA A 127 11.71 18.02 -13.46
C ALA A 127 11.72 18.39 -14.97
N LYS A 128 12.91 18.63 -15.50
CA LYS A 128 13.16 18.95 -16.91
C LYS A 128 14.09 17.91 -17.54
N ALA A 129 14.03 17.80 -18.87
CA ALA A 129 14.99 17.00 -19.61
C ALA A 129 16.42 17.49 -19.35
N GLY A 130 17.34 16.56 -19.06
CA GLY A 130 18.71 16.83 -18.64
C GLY A 130 18.95 16.86 -17.13
N ASP A 131 17.89 16.94 -16.30
CA ASP A 131 18.05 16.93 -14.85
C ASP A 131 18.58 15.58 -14.34
N THR A 132 19.35 15.62 -13.26
CA THR A 132 19.77 14.40 -12.55
C THR A 132 18.82 14.13 -11.39
N VAL A 133 18.21 12.96 -11.39
CA VAL A 133 17.24 12.50 -10.40
C VAL A 133 17.69 11.21 -9.73
N LYS A 134 17.18 10.94 -8.54
CA LYS A 134 17.40 9.69 -7.79
C LYS A 134 16.06 9.20 -7.21
N ALA A 135 16.03 8.02 -6.60
CA ALA A 135 14.86 7.54 -5.87
C ALA A 135 14.30 8.61 -4.92
N GLY A 136 12.98 8.86 -4.99
CA GLY A 136 12.29 9.89 -4.21
C GLY A 136 12.39 11.32 -4.78
N SER A 137 13.16 11.57 -5.84
CA SER A 137 13.14 12.86 -6.54
C SER A 137 11.78 13.11 -7.20
N PHE A 138 11.32 14.36 -7.19
CA PHE A 138 10.03 14.75 -7.77
C PHE A 138 10.15 14.94 -9.29
N ILE A 139 9.33 14.21 -10.03
CA ILE A 139 9.20 14.34 -11.48
C ILE A 139 8.11 15.35 -11.83
N GLY A 140 7.02 15.35 -11.06
CA GLY A 140 5.91 16.28 -11.22
C GLY A 140 4.96 16.23 -10.05
N GLU A 141 3.80 16.86 -10.22
CA GLU A 141 2.72 16.85 -9.24
C GLU A 141 1.35 16.74 -9.90
N VAL A 142 0.40 16.16 -9.18
CA VAL A 142 -1.02 16.14 -9.54
C VAL A 142 -1.85 16.66 -8.35
N PRO A 143 -2.98 17.33 -8.60
CA PRO A 143 -3.90 17.69 -7.53
C PRO A 143 -4.67 16.45 -7.05
N GLU A 144 -4.64 16.17 -5.74
CA GLU A 144 -5.42 15.12 -5.09
C GLU A 144 -6.13 15.74 -3.88
N GLY A 145 -7.41 16.09 -4.05
CA GLY A 145 -8.17 16.83 -3.05
C GLY A 145 -7.60 18.23 -2.79
N THR A 146 -7.09 18.47 -1.59
CA THR A 146 -6.40 19.72 -1.19
C THR A 146 -4.88 19.62 -1.36
N PHE A 147 -4.35 18.42 -1.62
CA PHE A 147 -2.93 18.16 -1.69
C PHE A 147 -2.41 18.24 -3.12
N LYS A 148 -1.15 18.64 -3.22
CA LYS A 148 -0.34 18.47 -4.43
C LYS A 148 0.44 17.17 -4.27
N HIS A 149 -0.13 16.07 -4.75
CA HIS A 149 0.51 14.77 -4.71
C HIS A 149 1.78 14.82 -5.57
N LYS A 150 2.94 14.58 -4.95
CA LYS A 150 4.23 14.59 -5.63
C LYS A 150 4.48 13.26 -6.30
N ILE A 151 4.64 13.28 -7.62
CA ILE A 151 5.02 12.09 -8.38
C ILE A 151 6.53 11.92 -8.27
N MET A 152 6.96 10.79 -7.72
CA MET A 152 8.36 10.53 -7.39
C MET A 152 8.96 9.45 -8.30
N VAL A 153 10.28 9.51 -8.48
CA VAL A 153 11.03 8.35 -8.99
C VAL A 153 10.87 7.18 -8.01
N PRO A 154 10.50 5.97 -8.48
CA PRO A 154 10.28 4.81 -7.62
C PRO A 154 11.44 4.53 -6.68
N PHE A 155 11.13 4.11 -5.46
CA PHE A 155 12.14 3.88 -4.40
C PHE A 155 13.08 2.69 -4.68
N THR A 156 12.77 1.88 -5.69
CA THR A 156 13.59 0.74 -6.14
C THR A 156 14.81 1.17 -6.96
N PHE A 157 14.84 2.41 -7.46
CA PHE A 157 15.91 2.92 -8.31
C PHE A 157 17.18 3.15 -7.48
N LEU A 158 18.33 2.72 -8.01
CA LEU A 158 19.60 2.77 -7.30
C LEU A 158 20.57 3.70 -8.03
N GLY A 159 21.04 4.73 -7.33
CA GLY A 159 21.97 5.71 -7.87
C GLY A 159 21.27 6.89 -8.55
N ASN A 160 21.97 7.50 -9.50
CA ASN A 160 21.55 8.69 -10.22
C ASN A 160 21.11 8.33 -11.64
N TYR A 161 20.07 9.01 -12.10
CA TYR A 161 19.48 8.84 -13.43
C TYR A 161 19.37 10.21 -14.09
N THR A 162 19.49 10.25 -15.41
CA THR A 162 19.30 11.46 -16.20
C THR A 162 17.91 11.45 -16.83
N VAL A 163 17.16 12.52 -16.65
CA VAL A 163 15.84 12.67 -17.28
C VAL A 163 16.00 12.86 -18.78
N VAL A 164 15.46 11.94 -19.58
CA VAL A 164 15.48 12.01 -21.05
C VAL A 164 14.31 12.85 -21.54
N SER A 165 13.12 12.58 -21.02
CA SER A 165 11.90 13.31 -21.36
C SER A 165 10.91 13.30 -20.20
N VAL A 166 10.08 14.34 -20.14
CA VAL A 166 8.94 14.46 -19.22
C VAL A 166 7.78 15.02 -20.01
N LYS A 167 6.57 14.51 -19.77
CA LYS A 167 5.34 15.00 -20.38
C LYS A 167 5.06 16.44 -19.96
N GLU A 168 4.48 17.22 -20.88
CA GLU A 168 4.01 18.58 -20.59
C GLU A 168 2.77 18.54 -19.69
N LYS A 169 2.39 19.71 -19.17
CA LYS A 169 1.18 19.85 -18.36
C LYS A 169 -0.05 19.37 -19.15
N GLY A 170 -0.81 18.46 -18.59
CA GLY A 170 -1.98 17.87 -19.25
C GLY A 170 -2.63 16.78 -18.42
N ASP A 171 -3.69 16.19 -18.95
CA ASP A 171 -4.41 15.09 -18.31
C ASP A 171 -3.90 13.76 -18.88
N TYR A 172 -3.48 12.86 -17.99
CA TYR A 172 -2.95 11.55 -18.36
C TYR A 172 -3.52 10.47 -17.46
N ALA A 173 -3.57 9.23 -17.94
CA ALA A 173 -3.95 8.09 -17.10
C ALA A 173 -2.83 7.75 -16.10
N LEU A 174 -3.21 7.08 -15.01
CA LEU A 174 -2.29 6.71 -13.93
C LEU A 174 -1.06 5.90 -14.41
N LYS A 175 -1.31 4.93 -15.31
CA LYS A 175 -0.32 4.00 -15.87
C LYS A 175 0.37 4.53 -17.13
N ASP A 176 0.02 5.74 -17.61
CA ASP A 176 0.71 6.36 -18.74
C ASP A 176 2.16 6.67 -18.39
N THR A 177 3.05 6.57 -19.38
CA THR A 177 4.44 6.99 -19.22
C THR A 177 4.54 8.51 -19.18
N ILE A 178 4.81 9.06 -17.99
CA ILE A 178 4.94 10.50 -17.73
C ILE A 178 6.37 11.00 -17.89
N ALA A 179 7.38 10.13 -17.71
CA ALA A 179 8.78 10.49 -17.85
C ALA A 179 9.61 9.27 -18.24
N VAL A 180 10.72 9.52 -18.94
CA VAL A 180 11.73 8.53 -19.25
C VAL A 180 13.03 8.96 -18.62
N VAL A 181 13.65 8.07 -17.85
CA VAL A 181 14.94 8.32 -17.20
C VAL A 181 15.97 7.29 -17.65
N LYS A 182 17.23 7.71 -17.73
CA LYS A 182 18.33 6.88 -18.23
C LYS A 182 19.35 6.63 -17.13
N ASP A 183 19.76 5.38 -16.99
CA ASP A 183 20.80 4.98 -16.03
C ASP A 183 22.22 5.27 -16.55
N ALA A 184 23.23 5.02 -15.72
CA ALA A 184 24.64 5.20 -16.10
C ALA A 184 25.12 4.22 -17.20
N ARG A 185 24.39 3.12 -17.45
CA ARG A 185 24.69 2.14 -18.50
C ARG A 185 24.00 2.47 -19.82
N GLY A 186 23.14 3.49 -19.81
CA GLY A 186 22.38 3.96 -20.94
C GLY A 186 21.05 3.24 -21.17
N VAL A 187 20.58 2.46 -20.20
CA VAL A 187 19.26 1.81 -20.22
C VAL A 187 18.19 2.84 -19.86
N GLU A 188 17.13 2.90 -20.66
CA GLU A 188 15.98 3.77 -20.43
C GLU A 188 14.92 3.06 -19.60
N HIS A 189 14.34 3.80 -18.66
CA HIS A 189 13.29 3.35 -17.77
C HIS A 189 12.09 4.30 -17.86
N ASN A 190 10.92 3.72 -18.11
CA ASN A 190 9.66 4.45 -18.15
C ASN A 190 9.12 4.62 -16.73
N LEU A 191 8.69 5.83 -16.41
CA LEU A 191 8.07 6.19 -15.15
C LEU A 191 6.59 6.54 -15.40
N SER A 192 5.71 5.97 -14.58
CA SER A 192 4.28 6.27 -14.48
C SER A 192 3.98 7.09 -13.22
N MET A 193 2.72 7.48 -13.02
CA MET A 193 2.31 8.19 -11.80
C MET A 193 2.18 7.28 -10.58
N SER A 194 2.00 5.97 -10.81
CA SER A 194 2.03 4.95 -9.77
C SER A 194 3.21 3.99 -9.93
N PHE A 195 3.61 3.34 -8.85
CA PHE A 195 4.58 2.25 -8.86
C PHE A 195 4.36 1.29 -7.69
N ASN A 196 4.82 0.05 -7.84
CA ASN A 196 4.74 -0.97 -6.78
C ASN A 196 5.91 -0.88 -5.79
N TRP A 197 5.60 -0.99 -4.49
CA TRP A 197 6.59 -1.03 -3.43
C TRP A 197 6.39 -2.24 -2.49
N PRO A 198 7.44 -3.06 -2.25
CA PRO A 198 7.34 -4.19 -1.33
C PRO A 198 7.08 -3.77 0.12
N VAL A 199 6.01 -4.27 0.73
CA VAL A 199 5.57 -3.84 2.08
C VAL A 199 6.57 -4.17 3.20
N LYS A 200 7.38 -5.23 3.00
CA LYS A 200 8.41 -5.65 3.96
C LYS A 200 9.74 -4.91 3.80
N ARG A 201 9.84 -3.98 2.83
CA ARG A 201 11.05 -3.16 2.64
C ARG A 201 10.80 -1.76 3.19
N SER A 202 11.71 -1.33 4.06
CA SER A 202 11.70 0.05 4.54
C SER A 202 12.10 1.01 3.42
N VAL A 203 11.39 2.13 3.35
CA VAL A 203 11.75 3.23 2.45
C VAL A 203 13.02 3.89 2.99
N ASN A 204 14.07 3.92 2.18
CA ASN A 204 15.40 4.42 2.56
C ASN A 204 15.81 5.70 1.80
N CYS A 205 14.90 6.31 1.07
CA CYS A 205 15.14 7.54 0.30
C CYS A 205 15.04 8.80 1.18
N TYR A 206 15.84 8.85 2.25
CA TYR A 206 16.04 10.04 3.09
C TYR A 206 17.53 10.33 3.24
N ALA A 207 17.89 11.61 3.42
CA ALA A 207 19.29 12.02 3.58
C ALA A 207 19.80 11.74 5.00
N GLU A 208 19.00 12.08 6.00
CA GLU A 208 19.29 11.86 7.41
C GLU A 208 18.00 11.69 8.20
N ARG A 209 18.08 11.00 9.35
CA ARG A 209 16.96 10.88 10.28
C ARG A 209 17.07 11.97 11.34
N LEU A 210 16.19 12.96 11.25
CA LEU A 210 16.12 14.05 12.23
C LEU A 210 15.45 13.58 13.53
N MET A 211 15.89 14.14 14.66
CA MET A 211 15.18 13.95 15.92
C MET A 211 13.91 14.82 15.95
N PRO A 212 12.74 14.26 16.30
CA PRO A 212 11.52 15.03 16.47
C PRO A 212 11.65 16.12 17.53
N THR A 213 11.53 17.38 17.11
CA THR A 213 11.50 18.55 18.03
C THR A 213 10.09 19.12 18.18
N ASP A 214 9.28 19.01 17.14
CA ASP A 214 7.97 19.63 17.07
C ASP A 214 6.93 18.77 17.79
N THR A 215 6.01 19.40 18.50
CA THR A 215 4.91 18.69 19.19
C THR A 215 3.74 18.42 18.25
N LEU A 216 3.20 17.20 18.31
CA LEU A 216 1.94 16.84 17.69
C LEU A 216 0.81 17.31 18.62
N THR A 217 0.14 18.39 18.25
CA THR A 217 -1.01 18.88 19.02
C THR A 217 -2.20 17.98 18.75
N THR A 218 -2.60 17.17 19.73
CA THR A 218 -3.73 16.23 19.61
C THR A 218 -5.08 16.89 19.89
N LYS A 219 -5.07 18.11 20.46
CA LYS A 219 -6.25 18.85 20.96
C LYS A 219 -6.95 18.17 22.13
N ILE A 220 -6.30 17.21 22.77
CA ILE A 220 -6.79 16.53 23.97
C ILE A 220 -5.92 17.01 25.12
N ARG A 221 -6.51 17.84 26.01
CA ARG A 221 -5.79 18.49 27.11
C ARG A 221 -4.94 17.53 27.94
N LEU A 222 -5.46 16.33 28.22
CA LEU A 222 -4.75 15.34 29.03
C LEU A 222 -3.48 14.83 28.32
N ILE A 223 -3.55 14.59 27.01
CA ILE A 223 -2.39 14.15 26.21
C ILE A 223 -1.43 15.32 26.06
N ASP A 224 -1.91 16.47 25.60
CA ASP A 224 -1.05 17.62 25.29
C ASP A 224 -0.35 18.20 26.54
N THR A 225 -0.92 18.02 27.74
CA THR A 225 -0.32 18.50 29.01
C THR A 225 0.58 17.45 29.67
N PHE A 226 0.07 16.23 29.87
CA PHE A 226 0.75 15.24 30.71
C PHE A 226 1.60 14.25 29.90
N PHE A 227 1.25 14.01 28.64
CA PHE A 227 1.88 13.01 27.78
C PHE A 227 2.08 13.54 26.35
N PRO A 228 2.82 14.65 26.18
CA PRO A 228 2.97 15.29 24.88
C PRO A 228 3.64 14.33 23.89
N VAL A 229 3.09 14.27 22.69
CA VAL A 229 3.61 13.44 21.58
C VAL A 229 4.37 14.36 20.62
N ALA A 230 5.53 13.93 20.12
CA ALA A 230 6.28 14.65 19.09
C ALA A 230 5.79 14.28 17.67
N LYS A 231 5.82 15.21 16.71
CA LYS A 231 5.56 14.92 15.28
C LYS A 231 6.65 13.97 14.76
N GLY A 232 6.24 12.77 14.33
CA GLY A 232 7.17 11.67 13.99
C GLY A 232 7.58 10.80 15.18
N GLY A 233 7.05 11.06 16.38
CA GLY A 233 7.16 10.19 17.54
C GLY A 233 6.21 9.00 17.48
N THR A 234 6.41 8.05 18.40
CA THR A 234 5.55 6.88 18.55
C THR A 234 4.95 6.88 19.96
N TYR A 235 3.66 6.62 20.06
CA TYR A 235 2.97 6.47 21.34
C TYR A 235 1.92 5.36 21.24
N CYS A 236 1.44 4.87 22.39
CA CYS A 236 0.41 3.84 22.45
C CYS A 236 -0.66 4.20 23.46
N ILE A 237 -1.89 3.69 23.24
CA ILE A 237 -3.03 3.85 24.13
C ILE A 237 -3.43 2.45 24.63
N PRO A 238 -2.77 1.93 25.69
CA PRO A 238 -3.11 0.63 26.24
C PRO A 238 -4.39 0.72 27.07
N GLY A 239 -5.12 -0.39 27.18
CA GLY A 239 -6.28 -0.47 28.07
C GLY A 239 -7.18 -1.67 27.81
N PRO A 240 -8.04 -2.04 28.77
CA PRO A 240 -9.00 -3.13 28.61
C PRO A 240 -10.08 -2.79 27.56
N PHE A 241 -10.90 -3.77 27.20
CA PHE A 241 -12.07 -3.55 26.37
C PHE A 241 -13.02 -2.54 27.04
N GLY A 242 -13.58 -1.61 26.26
CA GLY A 242 -14.49 -0.58 26.78
C GLY A 242 -13.81 0.59 27.49
N ALA A 243 -12.48 0.65 27.57
CA ALA A 243 -11.76 1.75 28.21
C ALA A 243 -11.73 3.07 27.41
N GLY A 244 -12.44 3.14 26.28
CA GLY A 244 -12.45 4.34 25.41
C GLY A 244 -11.23 4.48 24.51
N LYS A 245 -10.49 3.39 24.21
CA LYS A 245 -9.33 3.41 23.30
C LYS A 245 -9.69 3.97 21.92
N THR A 246 -10.70 3.37 21.29
CA THR A 246 -11.18 3.76 19.96
C THR A 246 -11.73 5.18 19.94
N VAL A 247 -12.43 5.60 21.01
CA VAL A 247 -12.92 6.98 21.16
C VAL A 247 -11.76 7.98 21.17
N LEU A 248 -10.67 7.65 21.87
CA LEU A 248 -9.49 8.51 21.92
C LEU A 248 -8.76 8.55 20.56
N GLN A 249 -8.67 7.41 19.87
CA GLN A 249 -8.13 7.33 18.51
C GLN A 249 -8.96 8.15 17.52
N HIS A 250 -10.29 8.02 17.51
CA HIS A 250 -11.20 8.81 16.67
C HIS A 250 -11.11 10.30 16.97
N THR A 251 -10.97 10.68 18.25
CA THR A 251 -10.83 12.09 18.63
C THR A 251 -9.49 12.63 18.15
N THR A 252 -8.43 11.84 18.23
CA THR A 252 -7.10 12.24 17.77
C THR A 252 -7.06 12.35 16.25
N SER A 253 -7.57 11.37 15.51
CA SER A 253 -7.59 11.42 14.03
C SER A 253 -8.37 12.61 13.48
N ARG A 254 -9.44 13.04 14.16
CA ARG A 254 -10.25 14.19 13.73
C ARG A 254 -9.64 15.55 14.04
N ASN A 255 -8.93 15.67 15.17
CA ASN A 255 -8.52 16.98 15.70
C ASN A 255 -7.01 17.21 15.71
N ALA A 256 -6.20 16.16 15.49
CA ALA A 256 -4.76 16.29 15.49
C ALA A 256 -4.31 17.24 14.37
N ASP A 257 -3.30 18.05 14.68
CA ASP A 257 -2.68 18.96 13.73
C ASP A 257 -1.76 18.20 12.75
N VAL A 258 -2.38 17.53 11.78
CA VAL A 258 -1.74 16.72 10.73
C VAL A 258 -2.37 16.99 9.36
N ASP A 259 -1.62 16.69 8.32
CA ASP A 259 -2.08 16.85 6.95
C ASP A 259 -2.85 15.62 6.44
N ILE A 260 -2.36 14.42 6.73
CA ILE A 260 -2.97 13.16 6.27
C ILE A 260 -3.08 12.21 7.45
N VAL A 261 -4.23 11.54 7.56
CA VAL A 261 -4.48 10.47 8.52
C VAL A 261 -4.61 9.16 7.77
N ILE A 262 -3.84 8.16 8.18
CA ILE A 262 -3.97 6.78 7.68
C ILE A 262 -4.47 5.93 8.85
N VAL A 263 -5.66 5.35 8.69
CA VAL A 263 -6.26 4.46 9.68
C VAL A 263 -6.08 3.02 9.22
N ALA A 264 -5.40 2.22 10.03
CA ALA A 264 -5.27 0.78 9.82
C ALA A 264 -5.98 0.03 10.95
N ALA A 265 -7.13 -0.57 10.64
CA ALA A 265 -7.92 -1.35 11.58
C ALA A 265 -7.52 -2.83 11.52
N CYS A 266 -6.84 -3.32 12.56
CA CYS A 266 -6.38 -4.71 12.64
C CYS A 266 -7.10 -5.46 13.75
N GLY A 267 -7.98 -6.41 13.38
CA GLY A 267 -8.74 -7.19 14.36
C GLY A 267 -9.78 -6.38 15.13
N GLU A 268 -10.14 -5.19 14.63
CA GLU A 268 -11.16 -4.33 15.22
C GLU A 268 -12.57 -4.84 14.94
N ARG A 269 -13.53 -4.40 15.76
CA ARG A 269 -14.94 -4.73 15.54
C ARG A 269 -15.47 -3.98 14.33
N ALA A 270 -16.21 -4.67 13.47
CA ALA A 270 -16.77 -4.09 12.25
C ALA A 270 -17.59 -2.80 12.52
N GLY A 271 -18.35 -2.76 13.63
CA GLY A 271 -19.13 -1.57 14.00
C GLY A 271 -18.27 -0.32 14.21
N GLU A 272 -17.10 -0.47 14.82
CA GLU A 272 -16.17 0.65 15.08
C GLU A 272 -15.54 1.16 13.78
N VAL A 273 -15.18 0.24 12.86
CA VAL A 273 -14.66 0.61 11.53
C VAL A 273 -15.72 1.30 10.68
N VAL A 274 -16.96 0.78 10.68
CA VAL A 274 -18.07 1.37 9.91
C VAL A 274 -18.40 2.78 10.39
N GLU A 275 -18.29 3.04 11.70
CA GLU A 275 -18.47 4.39 12.27
C GLU A 275 -17.45 5.37 11.67
N ILE A 276 -16.16 5.00 11.61
CA ILE A 276 -15.11 5.82 10.97
C ILE A 276 -15.47 6.14 9.52
N LEU A 277 -15.83 5.11 8.75
CA LEU A 277 -16.09 5.24 7.31
C LEU A 277 -17.32 6.09 7.00
N LYS A 278 -18.29 6.15 7.92
CA LYS A 278 -19.51 6.97 7.75
C LYS A 278 -19.32 8.39 8.27
N GLU A 279 -18.68 8.57 9.41
CA GLU A 279 -18.57 9.87 10.05
C GLU A 279 -17.50 10.75 9.41
N PHE A 280 -16.35 10.20 9.01
CA PHE A 280 -15.22 11.00 8.52
C PHE A 280 -15.57 11.82 7.26
N PRO A 281 -16.24 11.24 6.24
CA PRO A 281 -16.66 12.00 5.07
C PRO A 281 -17.66 13.13 5.35
N GLU A 282 -18.37 13.10 6.47
CA GLU A 282 -19.35 14.14 6.84
C GLU A 282 -18.71 15.27 7.68
N LEU A 283 -17.55 15.01 8.28
CA LEU A 283 -16.90 15.95 9.18
C LEU A 283 -16.12 16.99 8.39
N THR A 284 -16.38 18.27 8.63
CA THR A 284 -15.62 19.35 8.00
C THR A 284 -14.35 19.63 8.80
N ASP A 285 -13.19 19.61 8.14
CA ASP A 285 -11.93 20.08 8.70
C ASP A 285 -12.03 21.60 8.94
N PRO A 286 -11.92 22.08 10.20
CA PRO A 286 -11.95 23.50 10.50
C PRO A 286 -10.78 24.30 9.91
N ARG A 287 -9.68 23.65 9.50
CA ARG A 287 -8.52 24.29 8.86
C ARG A 287 -8.73 24.51 7.37
N THR A 288 -9.28 23.51 6.67
CA THR A 288 -9.42 23.53 5.20
C THR A 288 -10.84 23.83 4.72
N GLY A 289 -11.85 23.72 5.59
CA GLY A 289 -13.26 23.94 5.27
C GLY A 289 -13.88 22.89 4.34
N ARG A 290 -13.20 21.75 4.12
CA ARG A 290 -13.66 20.60 3.33
C ARG A 290 -13.87 19.39 4.24
N SER A 291 -14.49 18.31 3.74
CA SER A 291 -14.60 17.11 4.57
C SER A 291 -13.23 16.48 4.85
N LEU A 292 -13.14 15.81 6.00
CA LEU A 292 -12.07 14.91 6.38
C LEU A 292 -12.06 13.65 5.51
#